data_AF-A0A3R7YF43-F1
#
_entry.id   AF-A0A3R7YF43-F1
#
_cell.length_a   1.000
_cell.length_b   1.000
_cell.length_c   1.000
_cell.angle_alpha   90.00
_cell.angle_beta   90.00
_cell.angle_gamma   90.00
#
_symmetry.space_group_name_H-M   'P 1'
#
loop_
_entity.id
_entity.type
_entity.pdbx_description
1 polymer ?
#
loop_
_entity_poly.entity_id
_entity_poly.type
_entity_poly.pdbx_seq_one_letter_code
_entity_poly.pdbx_strand_id
1 'polypeptide(L)'
;MMSTPNPSRNTPITTKRRCTKRPKTTKKPKPTGPSPSYTPSPTTEPSSTSASNPKPTTQSSPTYTSPPTTQPSSTSAPTPSTRFGNGVKDQLIAQTNKIRAAHGIGPLTWDDALEPKMQAWAKSCPGFKHGGPSGWQNLATNIACGSSGNDCMKVVGASWLWYDQEETFWNYGSNSCNGGWAKCGHFSNMMSPEVKSMACGWSECANGNYVWCNYNTPVKSPKVGKITGMTKAELKASLTA
;
A
#
# COMPACT_ATOMS: atom_id res chain seq x y z
N MET A 1 34.39 58.66 38.92
CA MET A 1 33.86 59.31 37.70
C MET A 1 32.79 58.40 37.13
N MET A 2 31.52 58.78 37.31
CA MET A 2 30.37 58.14 36.66
C MET A 2 29.51 59.27 36.10
N SER A 3 29.26 59.27 34.80
CA SER A 3 28.22 60.08 34.17
C SER A 3 27.93 59.50 32.78
N THR A 4 26.69 59.07 32.60
CA THR A 4 26.00 59.19 31.31
C THR A 4 25.13 60.46 31.39
N PRO A 5 24.79 61.12 30.26
CA PRO A 5 23.61 60.71 29.48
C PRO A 5 23.68 60.93 27.94
N ASN A 6 22.67 60.32 27.29
CA ASN A 6 22.18 60.30 25.88
C ASN A 6 21.86 61.71 25.28
N PRO A 7 21.27 61.93 24.06
CA PRO A 7 20.90 61.05 22.93
C PRO A 7 21.08 61.63 21.49
N SER A 8 20.60 60.88 20.47
CA SER A 8 20.01 61.33 19.17
C SER A 8 20.86 61.11 17.91
N ARG A 9 20.40 60.27 16.97
CA ARG A 9 19.54 60.67 15.82
C ARG A 9 19.21 59.47 14.91
N ASN A 10 17.92 59.24 14.72
CA ASN A 10 17.36 58.29 13.75
C ASN A 10 17.62 58.73 12.31
N THR A 11 18.04 57.79 11.45
CA THR A 11 18.09 57.95 9.99
C THR A 11 16.96 57.14 9.35
N PRO A 12 16.12 57.69 8.46
CA PRO A 12 15.10 56.90 7.76
C PRO A 12 15.67 56.30 6.46
N ILE A 13 15.68 54.96 6.35
CA ILE A 13 15.92 54.26 5.09
C ILE A 13 14.57 54.06 4.39
N THR A 14 14.46 54.66 3.21
CA THR A 14 13.32 54.59 2.28
C THR A 14 13.16 53.17 1.72
N THR A 15 12.09 52.49 2.12
CA THR A 15 11.69 51.20 1.54
C THR A 15 11.01 51.45 0.19
N LYS A 16 11.66 51.05 -0.91
CA LYS A 16 11.08 51.07 -2.27
C LYS A 16 9.85 50.16 -2.32
N ARG A 17 8.71 50.75 -2.69
CA ARG A 17 7.43 50.04 -2.89
C ARG A 17 7.55 49.04 -4.05
N ARG A 18 7.21 47.79 -3.74
CA ARG A 18 7.03 46.66 -4.65
C ARG A 18 5.83 46.92 -5.58
N CYS A 19 6.07 46.99 -6.88
CA CYS A 19 5.00 46.94 -7.89
C CYS A 19 4.43 45.52 -7.96
N THR A 20 3.21 45.31 -7.48
CA THR A 20 2.44 44.09 -7.70
C THR A 20 1.67 44.19 -9.02
N LYS A 21 2.02 43.35 -10.00
CA LYS A 21 1.24 43.20 -11.23
C LYS A 21 -0.11 42.55 -10.91
N ARG A 22 -1.18 43.19 -11.40
CA ARG A 22 -2.58 42.76 -11.31
C ARG A 22 -2.79 41.39 -12.00
N PRO A 23 -3.45 40.40 -11.36
CA PRO A 23 -3.84 39.17 -12.04
C PRO A 23 -4.93 39.45 -13.08
N LYS A 24 -4.74 39.02 -14.33
CA LYS A 24 -5.80 38.96 -15.35
C LYS A 24 -6.73 37.80 -15.02
N THR A 25 -8.02 38.08 -14.93
CA THR A 25 -9.10 37.10 -14.81
C THR A 25 -9.27 36.36 -16.14
N THR A 26 -8.90 35.08 -16.18
CA THR A 26 -9.23 34.17 -17.29
C THR A 26 -10.56 33.47 -17.03
N LYS A 27 -11.35 33.37 -18.10
CA LYS A 27 -12.76 32.97 -18.10
C LYS A 27 -12.94 31.48 -17.74
N LYS A 28 -13.97 31.22 -16.93
CA LYS A 28 -14.52 29.90 -16.58
C LYS A 28 -14.96 29.12 -17.84
N PRO A 29 -14.52 27.87 -18.06
CA PRO A 29 -15.09 27.02 -19.10
C PRO A 29 -16.53 26.60 -18.77
N LYS A 30 -17.37 26.62 -19.80
CA LYS A 30 -18.80 26.27 -19.81
C LYS A 30 -18.99 24.75 -19.57
N PRO A 31 -20.02 24.30 -18.83
CA PRO A 31 -20.30 22.89 -18.66
C PRO A 31 -20.72 22.27 -20.00
N THR A 32 -20.00 21.24 -20.44
CA THR A 32 -20.44 20.33 -21.51
C THR A 32 -21.51 19.38 -20.97
N GLY A 33 -22.52 19.14 -21.79
CA GLY A 33 -23.80 18.50 -21.44
C GLY A 33 -23.72 17.02 -21.01
N PRO A 34 -24.89 16.42 -20.72
CA PRO A 34 -24.98 15.13 -20.05
C PRO A 34 -24.48 13.98 -20.93
N SER A 35 -23.76 13.07 -20.27
CA SER A 35 -23.33 11.76 -20.75
C SER A 35 -24.53 10.94 -21.25
N PRO A 36 -24.43 10.22 -22.38
CA PRO A 36 -25.48 9.31 -22.80
C PRO A 36 -25.61 8.16 -21.78
N SER A 37 -26.82 7.98 -21.30
CA SER A 37 -27.27 6.89 -20.43
C SER A 37 -27.36 5.61 -21.24
N TYR A 38 -26.62 4.56 -20.85
CA TYR A 38 -26.79 3.23 -21.41
C TYR A 38 -27.97 2.55 -20.73
N THR A 39 -29.05 2.37 -21.48
CA THR A 39 -30.19 1.53 -21.10
C THR A 39 -29.81 0.05 -21.27
N PRO A 40 -29.90 -0.80 -20.24
CA PRO A 40 -29.83 -2.24 -20.45
C PRO A 40 -31.13 -2.73 -21.10
N SER A 41 -31.01 -3.47 -22.22
CA SER A 41 -32.13 -4.19 -22.84
C SER A 41 -32.60 -5.36 -21.96
N PRO A 42 -33.90 -5.69 -21.96
CA PRO A 42 -34.43 -6.82 -21.20
C PRO A 42 -33.99 -8.13 -21.87
N THR A 43 -33.29 -8.99 -21.12
CA THR A 43 -33.04 -10.37 -21.55
C THR A 43 -34.16 -11.25 -21.03
N THR A 44 -34.80 -11.92 -21.98
CA THR A 44 -35.96 -12.78 -21.85
C THR A 44 -35.66 -14.01 -20.98
N GLU A 45 -36.50 -14.25 -19.99
CA GLU A 45 -36.60 -15.48 -19.20
C GLU A 45 -37.39 -16.53 -20.00
N PRO A 46 -36.94 -17.79 -20.10
CA PRO A 46 -37.82 -18.88 -20.47
C PRO A 46 -38.30 -19.61 -19.21
N SER A 47 -39.63 -19.66 -19.08
CA SER A 47 -40.35 -20.38 -18.04
C SER A 47 -40.72 -21.81 -18.48
N SER A 48 -40.49 -22.75 -17.55
CA SER A 48 -41.16 -24.04 -17.29
C SER A 48 -41.26 -25.15 -18.35
N THR A 49 -40.89 -26.37 -17.92
CA THR A 49 -41.78 -27.55 -18.04
C THR A 49 -41.50 -28.55 -16.91
N SER A 50 -42.54 -28.86 -16.13
CA SER A 50 -42.60 -29.96 -15.16
C SER A 50 -42.68 -31.33 -15.84
N ALA A 51 -42.02 -32.34 -15.27
CA ALA A 51 -42.39 -33.74 -15.47
C ALA A 51 -42.01 -34.58 -14.24
N SER A 52 -42.75 -35.67 -14.06
CA SER A 52 -43.12 -36.32 -12.80
C SER A 52 -42.03 -37.18 -12.15
N ASN A 53 -42.17 -37.34 -10.84
CA ASN A 53 -41.47 -38.25 -9.93
C ASN A 53 -41.72 -39.74 -10.28
N PRO A 54 -40.76 -40.63 -9.97
CA PRO A 54 -41.10 -41.72 -9.04
C PRO A 54 -40.01 -42.01 -7.99
N LYS A 55 -40.47 -42.26 -6.76
CA LYS A 55 -39.77 -42.91 -5.63
C LYS A 55 -40.33 -44.36 -5.51
N PRO A 56 -39.74 -45.37 -4.81
CA PRO A 56 -38.47 -45.49 -4.07
C PRO A 56 -37.63 -46.73 -4.44
N THR A 57 -36.33 -46.74 -4.10
CA THR A 57 -35.73 -47.95 -3.51
C THR A 57 -34.62 -47.57 -2.53
N THR A 58 -34.77 -48.02 -1.28
CA THR A 58 -33.78 -48.01 -0.21
C THR A 58 -32.69 -49.04 -0.50
N GLN A 59 -31.44 -48.60 -0.66
CA GLN A 59 -30.29 -49.50 -0.65
C GLN A 59 -29.16 -48.88 0.17
N SER A 60 -28.61 -49.71 1.04
CA SER A 60 -27.84 -49.40 2.24
C SER A 60 -26.53 -48.65 2.01
N SER A 61 -26.21 -47.77 2.97
CA SER A 61 -24.91 -47.10 3.13
C SER A 61 -23.73 -48.07 3.10
N PRO A 62 -22.66 -47.78 2.35
CA PRO A 62 -21.34 -48.28 2.69
C PRO A 62 -20.74 -47.43 3.81
N THR A 63 -20.36 -48.12 4.89
CA THR A 63 -19.64 -47.60 6.05
C THR A 63 -18.27 -47.08 5.60
N TYR A 64 -18.08 -45.77 5.56
CA TYR A 64 -16.75 -45.17 5.40
C TYR A 64 -16.00 -45.24 6.73
N THR A 65 -15.03 -46.14 6.81
CA THR A 65 -14.06 -46.21 7.91
C THR A 65 -13.11 -45.02 7.79
N SER A 66 -13.14 -44.12 8.78
CA SER A 66 -12.18 -43.02 8.88
C SER A 66 -10.75 -43.57 9.03
N PRO A 67 -9.76 -43.12 8.23
CA PRO A 67 -8.36 -43.43 8.49
C PRO A 67 -7.88 -42.71 9.78
N PRO A 68 -6.93 -43.30 10.52
CA PRO A 68 -6.50 -42.76 11.81
C PRO A 68 -5.74 -41.44 11.65
N THR A 69 -6.10 -40.48 12.50
CA THR A 69 -5.40 -39.21 12.70
C THR A 69 -3.94 -39.45 13.08
N THR A 70 -3.01 -39.23 12.16
CA THR A 70 -1.61 -38.96 12.49
C THR A 70 -1.36 -37.47 12.45
N GLN A 71 -1.33 -36.87 13.64
CA GLN A 71 -0.74 -35.56 13.91
C GLN A 71 0.78 -35.66 13.72
N PRO A 72 1.41 -34.71 13.00
CA PRO A 72 2.75 -34.27 13.33
C PRO A 72 2.67 -32.93 14.04
N SER A 73 3.20 -32.93 15.27
CA SER A 73 3.45 -31.74 16.06
C SER A 73 4.42 -30.79 15.36
N SER A 74 4.18 -29.50 15.59
CA SER A 74 5.10 -28.37 15.53
C SER A 74 6.60 -28.71 15.59
N THR A 75 7.37 -28.20 14.64
CA THR A 75 8.47 -27.21 14.81
C THR A 75 9.32 -27.23 13.54
N SER A 76 9.01 -26.35 12.58
CA SER A 76 9.97 -26.00 11.53
C SER A 76 10.41 -24.57 11.78
N ALA A 77 11.44 -24.41 12.60
CA ALA A 77 12.25 -23.21 12.59
C ALA A 77 12.83 -23.07 11.16
N PRO A 78 12.75 -21.89 10.52
CA PRO A 78 13.39 -21.73 9.23
C PRO A 78 14.91 -21.74 9.43
N THR A 79 15.57 -22.74 8.88
CA THR A 79 17.02 -22.78 8.71
C THR A 79 17.46 -21.53 7.94
N PRO A 80 18.52 -20.81 8.37
CA PRO A 80 19.01 -19.64 7.65
C PRO A 80 19.73 -20.12 6.38
N SER A 81 18.98 -20.26 5.28
CA SER A 81 19.61 -20.29 3.95
C SER A 81 20.18 -18.91 3.68
N THR A 82 21.49 -18.87 3.47
CA THR A 82 22.27 -17.72 3.05
C THR A 82 21.73 -17.19 1.71
N ARG A 83 20.78 -16.23 1.74
CA ARG A 83 20.11 -15.66 0.57
C ARG A 83 20.90 -14.49 -0.01
N PHE A 84 21.74 -14.75 -1.01
CA PHE A 84 22.24 -13.69 -1.90
C PHE A 84 21.31 -13.45 -3.12
N GLY A 85 20.04 -13.85 -3.03
CA GLY A 85 18.98 -13.50 -3.98
C GLY A 85 17.65 -13.38 -3.26
N ASN A 86 16.98 -12.24 -3.43
CA ASN A 86 15.64 -11.86 -2.93
C ASN A 86 15.56 -11.01 -1.64
N GLY A 87 16.67 -10.40 -1.17
CA GLY A 87 16.66 -9.59 0.06
C GLY A 87 15.61 -8.47 0.10
N VAL A 88 15.38 -7.75 -1.02
CA VAL A 88 14.36 -6.68 -1.08
C VAL A 88 12.94 -7.26 -1.00
N LYS A 89 12.65 -8.36 -1.71
CA LYS A 89 11.37 -9.08 -1.63
C LYS A 89 11.06 -9.49 -0.19
N ASP A 90 12.04 -10.12 0.47
CA ASP A 90 11.90 -10.59 1.85
C ASP A 90 11.69 -9.43 2.83
N GLN A 91 12.46 -8.34 2.68
CA GLN A 91 12.28 -7.14 3.46
C GLN A 91 10.87 -6.55 3.31
N LEU A 92 10.41 -6.36 2.06
CA LEU A 92 9.11 -5.76 1.78
C LEU A 92 7.97 -6.57 2.40
N ILE A 93 7.90 -7.88 2.14
CA ILE A 93 6.80 -8.70 2.66
C ILE A 93 6.87 -8.83 4.18
N ALA A 94 8.07 -8.98 4.77
CA ALA A 94 8.23 -9.08 6.20
C ALA A 94 7.82 -7.80 6.93
N GLN A 95 8.25 -6.63 6.43
CA GLN A 95 7.91 -5.35 7.05
C GLN A 95 6.45 -5.00 6.86
N THR A 96 5.87 -5.24 5.68
CA THR A 96 4.42 -5.08 5.46
C THR A 96 3.62 -5.92 6.46
N ASN A 97 4.00 -7.18 6.66
CA ASN A 97 3.29 -8.08 7.58
C ASN A 97 3.49 -7.71 9.06
N LYS A 98 4.67 -7.23 9.46
CA LYS A 98 4.88 -6.67 10.81
C LYS A 98 3.98 -5.45 11.06
N ILE A 99 3.90 -4.53 10.09
CA ILE A 99 3.05 -3.34 10.18
C ILE A 99 1.58 -3.74 10.26
N ARG A 100 1.11 -4.65 9.39
CA ARG A 100 -0.28 -5.14 9.42
C ARG A 100 -0.62 -5.83 10.75
N ALA A 101 0.27 -6.66 11.26
CA ALA A 101 0.07 -7.35 12.54
C ALA A 101 -0.09 -6.38 13.72
N ALA A 102 0.67 -5.27 13.74
CA ALA A 102 0.54 -4.24 14.78
C ALA A 102 -0.83 -3.56 14.82
N HIS A 103 -1.61 -3.67 13.74
CA HIS A 103 -2.98 -3.18 13.60
C HIS A 103 -4.04 -4.28 13.70
N GLY A 104 -3.65 -5.52 14.03
CA GLY A 104 -4.55 -6.68 14.08
C GLY A 104 -5.01 -7.14 12.69
N ILE A 105 -4.28 -6.79 11.63
CA ILE A 105 -4.61 -7.16 10.25
C ILE A 105 -3.78 -8.39 9.85
N GLY A 106 -4.44 -9.38 9.24
CA GLY A 106 -3.78 -10.61 8.79
C GLY A 106 -2.68 -10.37 7.73
N PRO A 107 -1.69 -11.27 7.65
CA PRO A 107 -0.56 -11.11 6.74
C PRO A 107 -0.97 -11.24 5.27
N LEU A 108 -0.18 -10.62 4.41
CA LEU A 108 -0.19 -10.82 2.96
C LEU A 108 0.74 -11.97 2.58
N THR A 109 0.40 -12.66 1.50
CA THR A 109 1.32 -13.53 0.77
C THR A 109 1.96 -12.77 -0.39
N TRP A 110 3.06 -13.30 -0.91
CA TRP A 110 3.64 -12.79 -2.14
C TRP A 110 2.90 -13.36 -3.36
N ASP A 111 2.71 -12.56 -4.40
CA ASP A 111 2.12 -12.98 -5.68
C ASP A 111 3.22 -13.23 -6.71
N ASP A 112 3.69 -14.47 -6.77
CA ASP A 112 4.76 -14.90 -7.68
C ASP A 112 4.33 -14.83 -9.17
N ALA A 113 3.03 -14.79 -9.48
CA ALA A 113 2.55 -14.63 -10.86
C ALA A 113 2.60 -13.17 -11.33
N LEU A 114 2.44 -12.21 -10.41
CA LEU A 114 2.50 -10.78 -10.69
C LEU A 114 3.92 -10.21 -10.59
N GLU A 115 4.78 -10.78 -9.73
CA GLU A 115 6.17 -10.32 -9.52
C GLU A 115 6.96 -10.14 -10.82
N PRO A 116 7.03 -11.10 -11.76
CA PRO A 116 7.82 -10.93 -12.98
C PRO A 116 7.41 -9.72 -13.80
N LYS A 117 6.11 -9.38 -13.80
CA LYS A 117 5.58 -8.22 -14.52
C LYS A 117 5.92 -6.91 -13.83
N MET A 118 5.85 -6.89 -12.49
CA MET A 118 6.30 -5.74 -11.69
C MET A 118 7.80 -5.51 -11.83
N GLN A 119 8.59 -6.58 -11.79
CA GLN A 119 10.04 -6.50 -11.96
C GLN A 119 10.44 -6.09 -13.38
N ALA A 120 9.70 -6.51 -14.41
CA ALA A 120 9.90 -6.04 -15.78
C ALA A 120 9.69 -4.53 -15.90
N TRP A 121 8.64 -3.99 -15.25
CA TRP A 121 8.42 -2.55 -15.16
C TRP A 121 9.57 -1.83 -14.42
N ALA A 122 10.01 -2.36 -13.28
CA ALA A 122 11.10 -1.75 -12.53
C ALA A 122 12.41 -1.71 -13.33
N LYS A 123 12.74 -2.82 -14.04
CA LYS A 123 13.94 -2.94 -14.88
C LYS A 123 13.97 -1.94 -16.04
N SER A 124 12.83 -1.43 -16.50
CA SER A 124 12.81 -0.38 -17.53
C SER A 124 13.18 1.00 -16.98
N CYS A 125 13.47 1.12 -15.67
CA CYS A 125 13.85 2.35 -15.00
C CYS A 125 12.96 3.57 -15.32
N PRO A 126 11.65 3.48 -15.07
CA PRO A 126 10.68 4.49 -15.49
C PRO A 126 10.74 5.80 -14.68
N GLY A 127 11.64 5.90 -13.69
CA GLY A 127 11.73 7.01 -12.74
C GLY A 127 10.59 7.03 -11.73
N PHE A 128 10.49 8.07 -10.90
CA PHE A 128 9.47 8.18 -9.85
C PHE A 128 8.06 8.43 -10.42
N LYS A 129 7.49 7.42 -11.09
CA LYS A 129 6.19 7.43 -11.75
C LYS A 129 5.47 6.09 -11.55
N HIS A 130 4.18 6.17 -11.26
CA HIS A 130 3.27 5.02 -11.26
C HIS A 130 3.12 4.42 -12.67
N GLY A 131 3.02 3.10 -12.78
CA GLY A 131 2.87 2.37 -14.04
C GLY A 131 3.09 0.87 -13.90
N GLY A 132 3.38 0.20 -15.01
CA GLY A 132 3.47 -1.27 -15.04
C GLY A 132 2.10 -1.94 -15.10
N PRO A 133 1.96 -3.18 -14.59
CA PRO A 133 0.67 -3.87 -14.52
C PRO A 133 -0.42 -3.02 -13.88
N SER A 134 -1.61 -3.01 -14.48
CA SER A 134 -2.78 -2.35 -13.90
C SER A 134 -3.08 -2.90 -12.52
N GLY A 135 -3.40 -2.02 -11.58
CA GLY A 135 -3.72 -2.42 -10.21
C GLY A 135 -3.59 -1.25 -9.25
N TRP A 136 -3.68 -1.58 -7.97
CA TRP A 136 -3.51 -0.61 -6.88
C TRP A 136 -2.04 -0.53 -6.52
N GLN A 137 -1.44 0.57 -6.95
CA GLN A 137 0.00 0.74 -6.94
C GLN A 137 0.47 1.51 -5.71
N ASN A 138 1.60 1.07 -5.17
CA ASN A 138 2.44 1.90 -4.32
C ASN A 138 3.80 2.12 -4.97
N LEU A 139 4.32 3.34 -4.82
CA LEU A 139 5.64 3.75 -5.28
C LEU A 139 6.41 4.41 -4.12
N ALA A 140 7.66 4.05 -3.94
CA ALA A 140 8.58 4.77 -3.06
C ALA A 140 10.02 4.71 -3.56
N THR A 141 10.84 5.62 -3.02
CA THR A 141 12.30 5.46 -3.03
C THR A 141 12.69 4.20 -2.26
N ASN A 142 13.77 3.58 -2.67
CA ASN A 142 14.33 2.40 -2.04
C ASN A 142 15.77 2.63 -1.61
N ILE A 143 16.14 2.14 -0.44
CA ILE A 143 17.53 2.09 0.00
C ILE A 143 18.16 0.82 -0.61
N ALA A 144 19.29 0.96 -1.30
CA ALA A 144 19.98 -0.17 -1.92
C ALA A 144 20.45 -1.18 -0.88
N CYS A 145 20.03 -2.43 -1.03
CA CYS A 145 20.43 -3.56 -0.21
C CYS A 145 20.45 -4.84 -1.05
N GLY A 146 21.06 -5.91 -0.55
CA GLY A 146 21.29 -7.14 -1.30
C GLY A 146 22.44 -6.96 -2.27
N SER A 147 22.18 -6.44 -3.47
CA SER A 147 23.22 -6.24 -4.50
C SER A 147 24.32 -5.26 -4.08
N SER A 148 24.04 -4.35 -3.14
CA SER A 148 25.03 -3.45 -2.53
C SER A 148 25.85 -4.08 -1.39
N GLY A 149 25.60 -5.35 -1.04
CA GLY A 149 26.25 -6.04 0.08
C GLY A 149 25.60 -5.80 1.45
N ASN A 150 24.66 -4.86 1.56
CA ASN A 150 23.91 -4.64 2.81
C ASN A 150 22.83 -5.70 3.00
N ASP A 151 22.65 -6.20 4.21
CA ASP A 151 21.51 -7.04 4.57
C ASP A 151 20.21 -6.23 4.51
N CYS A 152 19.34 -6.56 3.56
CA CYS A 152 18.04 -5.91 3.41
C CYS A 152 17.17 -6.02 4.67
N MET A 153 17.29 -7.10 5.44
CA MET A 153 16.50 -7.28 6.67
C MET A 153 16.91 -6.30 7.77
N LYS A 154 18.08 -5.65 7.66
CA LYS A 154 18.57 -4.62 8.58
C LYS A 154 18.33 -3.19 8.10
N VAL A 155 17.55 -3.02 7.03
CA VAL A 155 17.20 -1.72 6.47
C VAL A 155 15.69 -1.50 6.56
N VAL A 156 15.25 -0.31 6.99
CA VAL A 156 13.84 0.07 6.94
C VAL A 156 13.46 0.35 5.48
N GLY A 157 12.53 -0.44 4.94
CA GLY A 157 12.16 -0.45 3.53
C GLY A 157 10.98 0.44 3.18
N ALA A 158 10.55 0.35 1.92
CA ALA A 158 9.46 1.15 1.36
C ALA A 158 8.12 1.00 2.12
N SER A 159 7.83 -0.18 2.68
CA SER A 159 6.62 -0.43 3.47
C SER A 159 6.46 0.55 4.63
N TRP A 160 7.56 0.95 5.28
CA TRP A 160 7.51 1.97 6.32
C TRP A 160 7.20 3.36 5.76
N LEU A 161 7.75 3.72 4.60
CA LEU A 161 7.51 5.03 3.99
C LEU A 161 6.03 5.22 3.62
N TRP A 162 5.42 4.19 3.03
CA TRP A 162 3.98 4.17 2.72
C TRP A 162 3.10 4.24 3.96
N TYR A 163 3.57 3.68 5.07
CA TYR A 163 2.84 3.66 6.32
C TYR A 163 2.98 4.98 7.08
N ASP A 164 4.20 5.35 7.44
CA ASP A 164 4.50 6.34 8.47
C ASP A 164 3.94 7.72 8.13
N GLN A 165 4.20 8.19 6.91
CA GLN A 165 3.79 9.53 6.48
C GLN A 165 2.28 9.61 6.26
N GLU A 166 1.72 8.61 5.60
CA GLU A 166 0.33 8.62 5.15
C GLU A 166 -0.67 8.30 6.26
N GLU A 167 -0.28 7.46 7.22
CA GLU A 167 -1.09 7.14 8.40
C GLU A 167 -1.49 8.40 9.18
N THR A 168 -0.64 9.44 9.20
CA THR A 168 -0.96 10.72 9.85
C THR A 168 -2.15 11.45 9.24
N PHE A 169 -2.48 11.13 7.98
CA PHE A 169 -3.65 11.65 7.29
C PHE A 169 -4.85 10.70 7.38
N TRP A 170 -4.70 9.49 7.92
CA TRP A 170 -5.80 8.54 8.05
C TRP A 170 -6.71 8.87 9.23
N ASN A 171 -8.01 9.01 8.97
CA ASN A 171 -9.01 9.12 10.00
C ASN A 171 -9.55 7.73 10.37
N TYR A 172 -9.11 7.18 11.49
CA TYR A 172 -9.56 5.88 11.99
C TYR A 172 -11.05 5.83 12.37
N GLY A 173 -11.65 6.96 12.75
CA GLY A 173 -13.07 7.01 13.13
C GLY A 173 -13.99 6.84 11.93
N SER A 174 -13.65 7.46 10.80
CA SER A 174 -14.41 7.37 9.54
C SER A 174 -13.82 6.41 8.52
N ASN A 175 -12.65 5.82 8.78
CA ASN A 175 -11.87 4.99 7.84
C ASN A 175 -11.72 5.66 6.47
N SER A 176 -11.29 6.92 6.50
CA SER A 176 -11.11 7.74 5.31
C SER A 176 -9.88 8.63 5.41
N CYS A 177 -9.37 9.06 4.27
CA CYS A 177 -8.24 9.96 4.19
C CYS A 177 -8.68 11.40 4.49
N ASN A 178 -7.99 12.08 5.40
CA ASN A 178 -8.12 13.51 5.61
C ASN A 178 -7.50 14.27 4.42
N GLY A 179 -8.37 14.71 3.49
CA GLY A 179 -7.99 15.40 2.27
C GLY A 179 -8.07 14.49 1.04
N GLY A 180 -7.25 14.79 0.02
CA GLY A 180 -7.24 14.01 -1.21
C GLY A 180 -6.68 12.60 -0.99
N TRP A 181 -7.28 11.60 -1.66
CA TRP A 181 -6.89 10.19 -1.52
C TRP A 181 -5.40 9.93 -1.76
N ALA A 182 -4.75 10.70 -2.63
CA ALA A 182 -3.31 10.60 -2.90
C ALA A 182 -2.42 10.81 -1.65
N LYS A 183 -2.95 11.34 -0.54
CA LYS A 183 -2.22 11.46 0.74
C LYS A 183 -2.25 10.19 1.59
N CYS A 184 -3.17 9.26 1.32
CA CYS A 184 -3.31 8.02 2.08
C CYS A 184 -3.40 6.78 1.18
N GLY A 185 -3.14 6.94 -0.12
CA GLY A 185 -3.38 5.89 -1.11
C GLY A 185 -2.50 4.67 -0.85
N HIS A 186 -1.22 4.88 -0.51
CA HIS A 186 -0.30 3.80 -0.23
C HIS A 186 -0.63 3.10 1.08
N PHE A 187 -0.94 3.87 2.13
CA PHE A 187 -1.41 3.34 3.40
C PHE A 187 -2.68 2.51 3.20
N SER A 188 -3.67 3.05 2.50
CA SER A 188 -4.95 2.39 2.21
C SER A 188 -4.74 1.06 1.47
N ASN A 189 -3.92 1.05 0.41
CA ASN A 189 -3.64 -0.16 -0.34
C ASN A 189 -2.98 -1.23 0.54
N MET A 190 -1.93 -0.84 1.28
CA MET A 190 -1.13 -1.77 2.08
C MET A 190 -1.88 -2.29 3.31
N MET A 191 -2.73 -1.44 3.92
CA MET A 191 -3.42 -1.73 5.18
C MET A 191 -4.84 -2.25 4.99
N SER A 192 -5.33 -2.41 3.76
CA SER A 192 -6.65 -2.97 3.49
C SER A 192 -6.73 -4.46 3.94
N PRO A 193 -7.66 -4.84 4.85
CA PRO A 193 -7.85 -6.24 5.24
C PRO A 193 -8.32 -7.15 4.11
N GLU A 194 -8.93 -6.57 3.07
CA GLU A 194 -9.40 -7.26 1.86
C GLU A 194 -8.24 -7.76 1.00
N VAL A 195 -7.08 -7.09 1.06
CA VAL A 195 -5.88 -7.54 0.35
C VAL A 195 -5.33 -8.80 0.98
N LYS A 196 -5.05 -9.80 0.14
CA LYS A 196 -4.45 -11.08 0.53
C LYS A 196 -3.07 -11.31 -0.03
N SER A 197 -2.71 -10.63 -1.12
CA SER A 197 -1.38 -10.74 -1.71
C SER A 197 -0.85 -9.42 -2.28
N MET A 198 0.47 -9.34 -2.36
CA MET A 198 1.21 -8.25 -2.97
C MET A 198 2.34 -8.79 -3.85
N ALA A 199 2.73 -8.01 -4.86
CA ALA A 199 3.95 -8.24 -5.60
C ALA A 199 4.62 -6.92 -5.93
N CYS A 200 5.94 -6.92 -6.01
CA CYS A 200 6.71 -5.72 -6.29
C CYS A 200 7.81 -5.96 -7.31
N GLY A 201 8.27 -4.87 -7.90
CA GLY A 201 9.52 -4.79 -8.62
C GLY A 201 10.35 -3.64 -8.06
N TRP A 202 11.67 -3.79 -8.09
CA TRP A 202 12.60 -2.76 -7.64
C TRP A 202 13.76 -2.65 -8.62
N SER A 203 14.31 -1.44 -8.75
CA SER A 203 15.48 -1.23 -9.59
C SER A 203 16.32 -0.09 -9.07
N GLU A 204 17.62 -0.22 -9.28
CA GLU A 204 18.59 0.86 -9.09
C GLU A 204 18.81 1.51 -10.45
N CYS A 205 18.35 2.74 -10.61
CA CYS A 205 18.35 3.46 -11.88
C CYS A 205 19.24 4.68 -11.78
N ALA A 206 19.74 5.17 -12.92
CA ALA A 206 20.59 6.37 -12.95
C ALA A 206 19.91 7.60 -12.34
N ASN A 207 18.57 7.65 -12.36
CA ASN A 207 17.76 8.73 -11.77
C ASN A 207 17.30 8.45 -10.33
N GLY A 208 17.61 7.30 -9.75
CA GLY A 208 17.26 6.93 -8.39
C GLY A 208 16.90 5.46 -8.22
N ASN A 209 16.78 5.05 -6.96
CA ASN A 209 16.44 3.68 -6.59
C ASN A 209 15.00 3.65 -6.11
N TYR A 210 14.19 2.75 -6.67
CA TYR A 210 12.74 2.77 -6.47
C TYR A 210 12.16 1.36 -6.34
N VAL A 211 11.02 1.29 -5.67
CA VAL A 211 10.16 0.11 -5.55
C VAL A 211 8.76 0.48 -6.03
N TRP A 212 8.18 -0.40 -6.85
CA TRP A 212 6.77 -0.37 -7.25
C TRP A 212 6.10 -1.65 -6.77
N CYS A 213 5.00 -1.54 -6.05
CA CYS A 213 4.21 -2.68 -5.60
C CYS A 213 2.78 -2.59 -6.11
N ASN A 214 2.18 -3.74 -6.40
CA ASN A 214 0.75 -3.90 -6.61
C ASN A 214 0.14 -4.74 -5.49
N TYR A 215 -1.08 -4.38 -5.13
CA TYR A 215 -1.91 -5.09 -4.16
C TYR A 215 -3.17 -5.60 -4.86
N ASN A 216 -3.51 -6.86 -4.61
CA ASN A 216 -4.72 -7.45 -5.17
C ASN A 216 -5.93 -7.09 -4.30
N THR A 217 -6.96 -6.54 -4.95
CA THR A 217 -8.29 -6.25 -4.38
C THR A 217 -8.35 -5.34 -3.13
N PRO A 218 -7.50 -4.31 -2.95
CA PRO A 218 -7.76 -3.32 -1.90
C PRO A 218 -9.02 -2.50 -2.23
N VAL A 219 -9.55 -1.88 -1.19
CA VAL A 219 -10.61 -0.87 -1.29
C VAL A 219 -10.03 0.51 -0.94
N LYS A 220 -10.70 1.57 -1.40
CA LYS A 220 -10.28 2.97 -1.17
C LYS A 220 -10.37 3.42 0.30
N SER A 221 -11.30 2.81 1.03
CA SER A 221 -11.66 3.16 2.42
C SER A 221 -11.72 1.92 3.30
N PRO A 222 -10.59 1.19 3.47
CA PRO A 222 -10.58 -0.03 4.26
C PRO A 222 -10.80 0.28 5.73
N LYS A 223 -11.38 -0.67 6.47
CA LYS A 223 -11.46 -0.57 7.92
C LYS A 223 -10.11 -0.95 8.53
N VAL A 224 -9.41 0.04 9.06
CA VAL A 224 -8.08 -0.14 9.68
C VAL A 224 -8.20 0.23 11.15
N GLY A 225 -7.81 -0.68 12.05
CA GLY A 225 -7.70 -0.39 13.48
C GLY A 225 -6.49 0.49 13.77
N LYS A 226 -6.42 1.14 14.93
CA LYS A 226 -5.16 1.80 15.38
C LYS A 226 -4.12 0.75 15.75
N ILE A 227 -2.84 1.14 15.85
CA ILE A 227 -1.82 0.28 16.45
C ILE A 227 -2.27 -0.11 17.86
N THR A 228 -2.10 -1.38 18.22
CA THR A 228 -2.39 -1.89 19.57
C THR A 228 -1.16 -2.60 20.14
N GLY A 229 -0.86 -2.37 21.43
CA GLY A 229 0.17 -3.11 22.15
C GLY A 229 1.62 -2.63 21.94
N MET A 230 1.84 -1.60 21.13
CA MET A 230 3.14 -0.93 20.99
C MET A 230 3.00 0.50 20.47
N THR A 231 4.05 1.29 20.63
CA THR A 231 4.21 2.61 20.02
C THR A 231 4.66 2.49 18.56
N LYS A 232 4.44 3.56 17.78
CA LYS A 232 4.93 3.66 16.39
C LYS A 232 6.47 3.57 16.31
N ALA A 233 7.17 4.07 17.34
CA ALA A 233 8.63 4.00 17.42
C ALA A 233 9.12 2.56 17.65
N GLU A 234 8.48 1.81 18.55
CA GLU A 234 8.76 0.39 18.77
C GLU A 234 8.45 -0.44 17.53
N LEU A 235 7.33 -0.15 16.84
CA LEU A 235 7.00 -0.79 15.57
C LEU A 235 8.11 -0.58 14.55
N LYS A 236 8.57 0.67 14.37
CA LYS A 236 9.68 0.99 13.46
C LYS A 236 10.95 0.22 13.81
N ALA A 237 11.33 0.21 15.08
CA ALA A 237 12.52 -0.50 15.55
C ALA A 237 12.42 -2.01 15.31
N SER A 238 11.22 -2.58 15.47
CA SER A 238 10.97 -4.01 15.23
C SER A 238 11.15 -4.44 13.78
N LEU A 239 11.07 -3.51 12.80
CA LEU A 239 11.16 -3.84 11.38
C LEU A 239 12.52 -4.43 10.99
N THR A 240 13.58 -4.00 11.67
CA THR A 240 14.98 -4.37 11.42
C THR A 240 15.62 -5.14 12.57
N ALA A 241 14.85 -5.45 13.62
CA ALA A 241 15.28 -6.29 14.73
C ALA A 241 15.65 -7.69 14.24
#